data_AF-A0A348B2H9-F1
#
_entry.id   AF-A0A348B2H9-F1
#
_cell.length_a   1.000
_cell.length_b   1.000
_cell.length_c   1.000
_cell.angle_alpha   90.00
_cell.angle_beta   90.00
_cell.angle_gamma   90.00
#
_symmetry.space_group_name_H-M   'P 1'
#
loop_
_entity.id
_entity.type
_entity.pdbx_description
1 polymer ?
#
loop_
_entity_poly.entity_id
_entity_poly.type
_entity_poly.pdbx_seq_one_letter_code
_entity_poly.pdbx_strand_id
1 'polypeptide(L)'
;MTSLLAGSTIVLGGIVEGYGYGLSLGTNWPYTNNMIDVARKGDPEAIHRITATLTGILALVALILDPGLTTVLGLVAVAATALLGMATLYVLAGKLPSLFQGLHDIAAYTTFVIYLLLFAGFRGNLLTFFEQAVLPPHFLYFVIFMGGWVTGTRKMRKPIGDVRRPKGRLQWVWVVHGLAAGIFVISLILLHYWLTLGVAVLEGLVGLLVYRTVNSNPEKPGASIALHQLFSILTVVAILLNSGII
;
A
#
# COMPACT_ATOMS: atom_id res chain seq x y z
N MET A 1 -18.16 1.19 -3.33
CA MET A 1 -17.64 2.58 -3.27
C MET A 1 -16.45 2.71 -2.31
N THR A 2 -16.55 2.22 -1.07
CA THR A 2 -15.45 2.29 -0.07
C THR A 2 -14.16 1.61 -0.54
N SER A 3 -14.24 0.43 -1.18
CA SER A 3 -13.08 -0.26 -1.77
C SER A 3 -12.37 0.57 -2.85
N LEU A 4 -13.13 1.22 -3.74
CA LEU A 4 -12.58 2.10 -4.77
C LEU A 4 -11.85 3.30 -4.17
N LEU A 5 -12.39 3.90 -3.10
CA LEU A 5 -11.71 4.99 -2.39
C LEU A 5 -10.47 4.50 -1.64
N ALA A 6 -10.52 3.34 -0.99
CA ALA A 6 -9.36 2.75 -0.32
C ALA A 6 -8.24 2.45 -1.34
N GLY A 7 -8.56 1.82 -2.47
CA GLY A 7 -7.60 1.56 -3.54
C GLY A 7 -7.04 2.85 -4.15
N SER A 8 -7.90 3.84 -4.41
CA SER A 8 -7.47 5.17 -4.89
C SER A 8 -6.55 5.87 -3.89
N THR A 9 -6.81 5.73 -2.60
CA THR A 9 -5.99 6.32 -1.53
C THR A 9 -4.59 5.71 -1.51
N ILE A 10 -4.45 4.40 -1.73
CA ILE A 10 -3.14 3.73 -1.85
C ILE A 10 -2.36 4.28 -3.07
N VAL A 11 -3.00 4.38 -4.24
CA VAL A 11 -2.36 4.93 -5.45
C VAL A 11 -1.98 6.41 -5.25
N LEU A 12 -2.85 7.21 -4.63
CA LEU A 12 -2.57 8.60 -4.26
C LEU A 12 -1.36 8.68 -3.31
N GLY A 13 -1.21 7.75 -2.36
CA GLY A 13 -0.01 7.65 -1.53
C GLY A 13 1.27 7.47 -2.35
N GLY A 14 1.21 6.68 -3.43
CA GLY A 14 2.28 6.57 -4.41
C GLY A 14 2.55 7.85 -5.20
N ILE A 15 1.52 8.67 -5.47
CA ILE A 15 1.68 10.01 -6.08
C ILE A 15 2.35 10.97 -5.08
N VAL A 16 1.94 10.93 -3.81
CA VAL A 16 2.55 11.72 -2.72
C VAL A 16 4.05 11.42 -2.61
N GLU A 17 4.43 10.13 -2.57
CA GLU A 17 5.84 9.74 -2.60
C GLU A 17 6.51 10.16 -3.91
N GLY A 18 5.91 9.81 -5.05
CA GLY A 18 6.49 9.97 -6.38
C GLY A 18 6.88 11.41 -6.70
N TYR A 19 6.09 12.37 -6.24
CA TYR A 19 6.33 13.80 -6.50
C TYR A 19 6.95 14.55 -5.32
N GLY A 20 7.33 13.86 -4.23
CA GLY A 20 8.05 14.44 -3.11
C GLY A 20 7.18 15.24 -2.12
N TYR A 21 5.91 14.88 -1.99
CA TYR A 21 4.93 15.55 -1.13
C TYR A 21 4.71 14.86 0.22
N GLY A 22 5.49 13.84 0.59
CA GLY A 22 5.29 13.07 1.83
C GLY A 22 5.32 13.87 3.15
N LEU A 23 5.68 15.15 3.11
CA LEU A 23 5.68 16.08 4.24
C LEU A 23 5.29 17.51 3.80
N SER A 24 4.52 17.70 2.72
CA SER A 24 4.12 19.06 2.28
C SER A 24 3.24 19.75 3.33
N LEU A 25 2.47 18.99 4.10
CA LEU A 25 1.66 19.46 5.24
C LEU A 25 2.33 19.20 6.60
N GLY A 26 3.56 18.66 6.59
CA GLY A 26 4.31 18.24 7.76
C GLY A 26 3.67 17.10 8.54
N THR A 27 4.14 16.87 9.77
CA THR A 27 3.60 15.83 10.66
C THR A 27 2.31 16.26 11.39
N ASN A 28 1.67 17.34 10.96
CA ASN A 28 0.44 17.83 11.58
C ASN A 28 -0.71 16.88 11.24
N TRP A 29 -1.22 16.16 12.23
CA TRP A 29 -2.34 15.25 12.07
C TRP A 29 -3.34 15.39 13.23
N PRO A 30 -4.61 15.75 12.97
CA PRO A 30 -5.13 16.19 11.67
C PRO A 30 -4.57 17.57 11.28
N TYR A 31 -4.26 17.76 10.00
CA TYR A 31 -4.10 19.11 9.45
C TYR A 31 -5.48 19.60 9.04
N THR A 32 -5.94 20.73 9.57
CA THR A 32 -7.33 21.19 9.37
C THR A 32 -7.43 22.55 8.66
N ASN A 33 -6.33 23.31 8.63
CA ASN A 33 -6.31 24.63 8.02
C ASN A 33 -6.40 24.51 6.49
N ASN A 34 -7.38 25.17 5.87
CA ASN A 34 -7.48 25.36 4.41
C ASN A 34 -7.23 24.12 3.52
N MET A 35 -7.46 22.89 4.02
CA MET A 35 -7.15 21.63 3.32
C MET A 35 -7.78 21.56 1.93
N ILE A 36 -9.04 22.02 1.81
CA ILE A 36 -9.77 22.04 0.53
C ILE A 36 -9.07 22.96 -0.47
N ASP A 37 -8.59 24.13 -0.04
CA ASP A 37 -7.89 25.07 -0.92
C ASP A 37 -6.52 24.53 -1.32
N VAL A 38 -5.80 23.86 -0.42
CA VAL A 38 -4.53 23.21 -0.73
C VAL A 38 -4.73 22.06 -1.73
N ALA A 39 -5.76 21.24 -1.54
CA ALA A 39 -6.12 20.19 -2.50
C ALA A 39 -6.52 20.75 -3.87
N ARG A 40 -7.29 21.85 -3.93
CA ARG A 40 -7.65 22.52 -5.20
C ARG A 40 -6.43 23.06 -5.95
N LYS A 41 -5.37 23.42 -5.24
CA LYS A 41 -4.08 23.82 -5.84
C LYS A 41 -3.24 22.64 -6.33
N GLY A 42 -3.74 21.41 -6.20
CA GLY A 42 -3.11 20.20 -6.73
C GLY A 42 -2.11 19.55 -5.79
N ASP A 43 -2.14 19.86 -4.48
CA ASP A 43 -1.30 19.14 -3.50
C ASP A 43 -1.81 17.70 -3.31
N PRO A 44 -1.04 16.67 -3.72
CA PRO A 44 -1.48 15.29 -3.62
C PRO A 44 -1.56 14.79 -2.17
N GLU A 45 -0.82 15.36 -1.22
CA GLU A 45 -0.91 14.97 0.19
C GLU A 45 -2.25 15.41 0.78
N ALA A 46 -2.70 16.63 0.47
CA ALA A 46 -4.03 17.10 0.86
C ALA A 46 -5.13 16.23 0.24
N ILE A 47 -5.05 15.91 -1.05
CA ILE A 47 -6.02 15.04 -1.74
C ILE A 47 -6.03 13.64 -1.13
N HIS A 48 -4.86 13.07 -0.83
CA HIS A 48 -4.72 11.77 -0.17
C HIS A 48 -5.41 11.76 1.21
N ARG A 49 -5.15 12.77 2.06
CA ARG A 49 -5.77 12.89 3.39
C ARG A 49 -7.29 13.06 3.33
N ILE A 50 -7.80 13.83 2.37
CA ILE A 50 -9.26 13.96 2.14
C ILE A 50 -9.86 12.62 1.71
N THR A 51 -9.22 11.91 0.78
CA THR A 51 -9.72 10.61 0.28
C THR A 51 -9.71 9.55 1.36
N ALA A 52 -8.67 9.54 2.22
CA ALA A 52 -8.61 8.69 3.41
C ALA A 52 -9.75 8.98 4.39
N THR A 53 -10.07 10.26 4.61
CA THR A 53 -11.17 10.69 5.48
C THR A 53 -12.53 10.25 4.91
N LEU A 54 -12.75 10.42 3.61
CA LEU A 54 -13.95 9.94 2.93
C LEU A 54 -14.09 8.41 3.03
N THR A 55 -12.98 7.68 2.93
CA THR A 55 -12.97 6.23 3.15
C THR A 55 -13.47 5.88 4.55
N GLY A 56 -13.01 6.60 5.58
CA GLY A 56 -13.48 6.41 6.97
C GLY A 56 -14.95 6.78 7.20
N ILE A 57 -15.44 7.84 6.56
CA ILE A 57 -16.86 8.20 6.62
C ILE A 57 -17.71 7.10 5.99
N LEU A 58 -17.35 6.60 4.80
CA LEU A 58 -18.09 5.53 4.15
C LEU A 58 -17.98 4.19 4.90
N ALA A 59 -16.85 3.93 5.54
CA ALA A 59 -16.67 2.78 6.43
C ALA A 59 -17.64 2.82 7.61
N LEU A 60 -17.78 3.99 8.25
CA LEU A 60 -18.73 4.21 9.34
C LEU A 60 -20.18 4.10 8.85
N VAL A 61 -20.51 4.68 7.70
CA VAL A 61 -21.84 4.54 7.09
C VAL A 61 -22.16 3.07 6.82
N ALA A 62 -21.22 2.31 6.28
CA ALA A 62 -21.40 0.87 6.06
C ALA A 62 -21.71 0.12 7.36
N LEU A 63 -20.99 0.43 8.45
CA LEU A 63 -21.26 -0.16 9.76
C LEU A 63 -22.64 0.21 10.33
N ILE A 64 -23.08 1.46 10.15
CA ILE A 64 -24.39 1.92 10.61
C ILE A 64 -25.52 1.23 9.84
N LEU A 65 -25.37 1.09 8.52
CA LEU A 65 -26.38 0.51 7.64
C LEU A 65 -26.46 -1.01 7.74
N ASP A 66 -25.33 -1.68 7.94
CA ASP A 66 -25.24 -3.14 8.06
C ASP A 66 -24.27 -3.53 9.18
N PRO A 67 -24.73 -3.49 10.46
CA PRO A 67 -23.88 -3.81 11.59
C PRO A 67 -23.51 -5.29 11.59
N GLY A 68 -22.22 -5.59 11.43
CA GLY A 68 -21.72 -6.96 11.42
C GLY A 68 -20.21 -7.03 11.66
N LEU A 69 -19.70 -8.24 11.88
CA LEU A 69 -18.27 -8.44 12.15
C LEU A 69 -17.39 -7.87 11.02
N THR A 70 -17.79 -8.06 9.76
CA THR A 70 -17.08 -7.53 8.58
C THR A 70 -16.99 -6.00 8.58
N THR A 71 -18.10 -5.30 8.85
CA THR A 71 -18.12 -3.83 8.86
C THR A 71 -17.38 -3.26 10.07
N VAL A 72 -17.39 -3.96 11.21
CA VAL A 72 -16.55 -3.63 12.39
C VAL A 72 -15.07 -3.79 12.06
N LEU A 73 -14.65 -4.94 11.51
CA LEU A 73 -13.26 -5.19 11.12
C LEU A 73 -12.79 -4.20 10.05
N GLY A 74 -13.65 -3.85 9.11
CA GLY A 74 -13.38 -2.81 8.11
C GLY A 74 -13.10 -1.44 8.74
N LEU A 75 -13.93 -1.01 9.69
CA LEU A 75 -13.72 0.26 10.39
C LEU A 75 -12.44 0.23 11.24
N VAL A 76 -12.16 -0.88 11.93
CA VAL A 76 -10.91 -1.08 12.68
C VAL A 76 -9.70 -1.01 11.75
N ALA A 77 -9.76 -1.61 10.56
CA ALA A 77 -8.69 -1.54 9.57
C ALA A 77 -8.47 -0.10 9.07
N VAL A 78 -9.52 0.69 8.85
CA VAL A 78 -9.40 2.12 8.52
C VAL A 78 -8.72 2.89 9.65
N ALA A 79 -9.14 2.68 10.90
CA ALA A 79 -8.55 3.34 12.07
C ALA A 79 -7.06 2.99 12.21
N ALA A 80 -6.70 1.71 12.04
CA ALA A 80 -5.31 1.26 12.03
C ALA A 80 -4.50 1.91 10.90
N THR A 81 -5.08 1.98 9.70
CA THR A 81 -4.46 2.65 8.55
C THR A 81 -4.20 4.13 8.84
N ALA A 82 -5.17 4.84 9.42
CA ALA A 82 -5.00 6.26 9.74
C ALA A 82 -3.91 6.51 10.80
N LEU A 83 -3.88 5.69 11.87
CA LEU A 83 -2.86 5.79 12.92
C LEU A 83 -1.46 5.46 12.38
N LEU A 84 -1.34 4.43 11.53
CA LEU A 84 -0.08 4.07 10.90
C LEU A 84 0.31 5.05 9.79
N GLY A 85 -0.64 5.76 9.18
CA GLY A 85 -0.40 6.88 8.27
C GLY A 85 0.24 8.06 8.99
N MET A 86 -0.23 8.37 10.20
CA MET A 86 0.46 9.31 11.08
C MET A 86 1.86 8.82 11.45
N ALA A 87 2.01 7.55 11.83
CA ALA A 87 3.33 6.97 12.13
C ALA A 87 4.28 7.07 10.93
N THR A 88 3.78 6.88 9.71
CA THR A 88 4.50 7.08 8.45
C THR A 88 5.04 8.50 8.32
N LEU A 89 4.26 9.54 8.59
CA LEU A 89 4.77 10.92 8.60
C LEU A 89 5.95 11.09 9.57
N TYR A 90 5.90 10.44 10.73
CA TYR A 90 7.01 10.44 11.70
C TYR A 90 8.21 9.62 11.21
N VAL A 91 8.02 8.53 10.46
CA VAL A 91 9.11 7.81 9.79
C VAL A 91 9.82 8.72 8.80
N LEU A 92 9.07 9.43 7.96
CA LEU A 92 9.59 10.36 6.96
C LEU A 92 10.34 11.51 7.62
N ALA A 93 9.82 12.05 8.72
CA ALA A 93 10.49 13.06 9.54
C ALA A 93 11.70 12.51 10.34
N GLY A 94 11.96 11.20 10.28
CA GLY A 94 13.06 10.54 10.98
C GLY A 94 12.86 10.33 12.47
N LYS A 95 11.62 10.45 12.95
CA LYS A 95 11.21 10.30 14.35
C LYS A 95 10.76 8.89 14.71
N LEU A 96 10.42 8.05 13.72
CA LEU A 96 10.04 6.64 13.93
C LEU A 96 10.82 5.66 13.02
N PRO A 97 10.93 4.39 13.43
CA PRO A 97 11.54 3.33 12.60
C PRO A 97 10.79 3.06 11.29
N SER A 98 11.53 2.76 10.23
CA SER A 98 11.00 2.50 8.88
C SER A 98 10.00 1.34 8.77
N LEU A 99 9.96 0.42 9.74
CA LEU A 99 9.02 -0.70 9.73
C LEU A 99 7.55 -0.24 9.83
N PHE A 100 7.29 0.93 10.43
CA PHE A 100 5.93 1.47 10.54
C PHE A 100 5.33 1.82 9.17
N GLN A 101 6.16 2.14 8.17
CA GLN A 101 5.71 2.30 6.79
C GLN A 101 5.21 0.96 6.22
N GLY A 102 5.91 -0.15 6.48
CA GLY A 102 5.46 -1.47 6.05
C GLY A 102 4.17 -1.91 6.74
N LEU A 103 4.02 -1.60 8.04
CA LEU A 103 2.77 -1.87 8.77
C LEU A 103 1.61 -1.04 8.24
N HIS A 104 1.85 0.23 7.91
CA HIS A 104 0.86 1.09 7.26
C HIS A 104 0.37 0.46 5.96
N ASP A 105 1.28 -0.05 5.12
CA ASP A 105 0.91 -0.67 3.86
C ASP A 105 0.08 -1.95 4.08
N ILE A 106 0.43 -2.80 5.05
CA ILE A 106 -0.43 -3.93 5.44
C ILE A 106 -1.84 -3.45 5.78
N ALA A 107 -1.98 -2.44 6.65
CA ALA A 107 -3.28 -1.95 7.09
C ALA A 107 -4.11 -1.36 5.93
N ALA A 108 -3.46 -0.60 5.04
CA ALA A 108 -4.11 0.00 3.87
C ALA A 108 -4.64 -1.07 2.90
N TYR A 109 -3.83 -2.09 2.61
CA TYR A 109 -4.22 -3.20 1.73
C TYR A 109 -5.30 -4.07 2.37
N THR A 110 -5.22 -4.33 3.68
CA THR A 110 -6.30 -5.01 4.42
C THR A 110 -7.60 -4.22 4.37
N THR A 111 -7.56 -2.90 4.53
CA THR A 111 -8.74 -2.02 4.40
C THR A 111 -9.35 -2.16 3.01
N PHE A 112 -8.53 -2.08 1.95
CA PHE A 112 -8.98 -2.28 0.58
C PHE A 112 -9.65 -3.64 0.38
N VAL A 113 -9.00 -4.72 0.83
CA VAL A 113 -9.49 -6.10 0.66
C VAL A 113 -10.80 -6.34 1.42
N ILE A 114 -10.93 -5.91 2.68
CA ILE A 114 -12.18 -6.07 3.45
C ILE A 114 -13.35 -5.45 2.70
N TYR A 115 -13.21 -4.20 2.24
CA TYR A 115 -14.30 -3.53 1.54
C TYR A 115 -14.53 -4.05 0.12
N LEU A 116 -13.50 -4.61 -0.53
CA LEU A 116 -13.65 -5.27 -1.83
C LEU A 116 -14.45 -6.57 -1.68
N LEU A 117 -14.13 -7.40 -0.69
CA LEU A 117 -14.86 -8.63 -0.38
C LEU A 117 -16.31 -8.33 0.04
N LEU A 118 -16.51 -7.30 0.87
CA LEU A 118 -17.86 -6.85 1.23
C LEU A 118 -18.66 -6.43 -0.01
N PHE A 119 -18.04 -5.67 -0.93
CA PHE A 119 -18.68 -5.26 -2.18
C PHE A 119 -19.01 -6.44 -3.10
N ALA A 120 -18.14 -7.44 -3.17
CA ALA A 120 -18.36 -8.65 -3.95
C ALA A 120 -19.39 -9.61 -3.32
N GLY A 121 -19.91 -9.30 -2.13
CA GLY A 121 -20.87 -10.14 -1.44
C GLY A 121 -20.26 -11.43 -0.86
N PHE A 122 -18.96 -11.43 -0.56
CA PHE A 122 -18.27 -12.57 0.04
C PHE A 122 -18.92 -12.96 1.38
N ARG A 123 -19.24 -14.25 1.52
CA ARG A 123 -19.91 -14.81 2.72
C ARG A 123 -19.03 -15.74 3.55
N GLY A 124 -17.76 -15.93 3.17
CA GLY A 124 -16.84 -16.80 3.89
C GLY A 124 -16.26 -16.15 5.15
N ASN A 125 -15.43 -16.90 5.89
CA ASN A 125 -14.75 -16.41 7.08
C ASN A 125 -13.56 -15.52 6.68
N LEU A 126 -13.64 -14.22 6.98
CA LEU A 126 -12.58 -13.25 6.69
C LEU A 126 -11.26 -13.58 7.39
N LEU A 127 -11.29 -14.13 8.60
CA LEU A 127 -10.07 -14.47 9.34
C LEU A 127 -9.31 -15.58 8.62
N THR A 128 -10.01 -16.65 8.23
CA THR A 128 -9.43 -17.74 7.46
C THR A 128 -8.91 -17.26 6.11
N PHE A 129 -9.62 -16.33 5.46
CA PHE A 129 -9.16 -15.71 4.23
C PHE A 129 -7.81 -14.98 4.43
N PHE A 130 -7.69 -14.16 5.49
CA PHE A 130 -6.43 -13.45 5.77
C PHE A 130 -5.30 -14.38 6.22
N GLU A 131 -5.60 -15.43 6.99
CA GLU A 131 -4.63 -16.46 7.35
C GLU A 131 -4.06 -17.13 6.08
N GLN A 132 -4.95 -17.53 5.17
CA GLN A 132 -4.54 -18.11 3.89
C GLN A 132 -3.75 -17.12 3.04
N ALA A 133 -4.07 -15.82 3.07
CA ALA A 133 -3.34 -14.79 2.33
C ALA A 133 -1.93 -14.47 2.86
N VAL A 134 -1.55 -14.99 4.04
CA VAL A 134 -0.23 -14.84 4.67
C VAL A 134 0.56 -16.16 4.67
N LEU A 135 -0.11 -17.30 4.65
CA LEU A 135 0.53 -18.61 4.62
C LEU A 135 1.13 -18.90 3.23
N PRO A 136 2.38 -19.36 3.14
CA PRO A 136 2.94 -19.84 1.89
C PRO A 136 2.02 -20.90 1.27
N PRO A 137 1.69 -20.78 -0.03
CA PRO A 137 2.37 -19.91 -1.00
C PRO A 137 1.99 -18.40 -1.01
N HIS A 138 0.96 -17.94 -0.29
CA HIS A 138 0.53 -16.53 -0.28
C HIS A 138 1.37 -15.67 0.68
N PHE A 139 2.54 -15.27 0.20
CA PHE A 139 3.49 -14.38 0.90
C PHE A 139 3.23 -12.89 0.61
N LEU A 140 2.07 -12.55 0.04
CA LEU A 140 1.80 -11.22 -0.54
C LEU A 140 1.90 -10.09 0.49
N TYR A 141 1.28 -10.26 1.67
CA TYR A 141 1.32 -9.24 2.72
C TYR A 141 2.74 -8.97 3.21
N PHE A 142 3.61 -9.99 3.20
CA PHE A 142 5.02 -9.79 3.51
C PHE A 142 5.75 -9.03 2.39
N VAL A 143 5.45 -9.31 1.12
CA VAL A 143 5.99 -8.53 -0.01
C VAL A 143 5.58 -7.06 0.11
N ILE A 144 4.30 -6.78 0.39
CA ILE A 144 3.76 -5.43 0.62
C ILE A 144 4.48 -4.74 1.78
N PHE A 145 4.59 -5.42 2.93
CA PHE A 145 5.31 -4.92 4.09
C PHE A 145 6.76 -4.54 3.76
N MET A 146 7.47 -5.42 3.04
CA MET A 146 8.86 -5.18 2.65
C MET A 146 8.98 -4.00 1.69
N GLY A 147 8.01 -3.80 0.77
CA GLY A 147 7.94 -2.63 -0.09
C GLY A 147 7.83 -1.33 0.71
N GLY A 148 6.92 -1.29 1.68
CA GLY A 148 6.81 -0.17 2.62
C GLY A 148 8.09 0.04 3.43
N TRP A 149 8.76 -1.03 3.87
CA TRP A 149 10.04 -0.90 4.57
C TRP A 149 11.13 -0.30 3.67
N VAL A 150 11.17 -0.60 2.37
CA VAL A 150 12.07 0.08 1.41
C VAL A 150 11.79 1.59 1.41
N THR A 151 10.53 1.99 1.20
CA THR A 151 10.11 3.41 1.18
C THR A 151 10.44 4.11 2.50
N GLY A 152 10.11 3.50 3.64
CA GLY A 152 10.38 4.06 4.96
C GLY A 152 11.88 4.19 5.25
N THR A 153 12.70 3.25 4.79
CA THR A 153 14.16 3.31 4.96
C THR A 153 14.78 4.43 4.11
N ARG A 154 14.20 4.67 2.93
CA ARG A 154 14.56 5.81 2.08
C ARG A 154 14.13 7.16 2.66
N LYS A 155 13.08 7.17 3.50
CA LYS A 155 12.38 8.39 3.91
C LYS A 155 11.94 9.24 2.71
N MET A 156 11.66 8.59 1.58
CA MET A 156 11.33 9.22 0.29
C MET A 156 12.39 10.20 -0.27
N ARG A 157 13.62 10.18 0.25
CA ARG A 157 14.67 11.15 -0.12
C ARG A 157 16.00 10.53 -0.50
N LYS A 158 16.24 9.28 -0.11
CA LYS A 158 17.52 8.60 -0.36
C LYS A 158 17.44 7.71 -1.60
N PRO A 159 18.52 7.64 -2.41
CA PRO A 159 18.64 6.61 -3.44
C PRO A 159 18.78 5.24 -2.77
N ILE A 160 18.42 4.17 -3.49
CA ILE A 160 18.65 2.79 -3.04
C ILE A 160 20.15 2.44 -3.17
N GLY A 161 20.81 2.92 -4.21
CA GLY A 161 22.20 2.62 -4.54
C GLY A 161 22.37 1.25 -5.19
N ASP A 162 23.63 0.83 -5.38
CA ASP A 162 23.96 -0.44 -6.06
C ASP A 162 23.65 -1.68 -5.20
N VAL A 163 22.66 -2.44 -5.62
CA VAL A 163 22.18 -3.66 -4.93
C VAL A 163 22.97 -4.92 -5.29
N ARG A 164 23.89 -4.88 -6.27
CA ARG A 164 24.74 -6.02 -6.61
C ARG A 164 25.79 -6.32 -5.55
N ARG A 165 26.14 -5.30 -4.75
CA ARG A 165 27.05 -5.39 -3.61
C ARG A 165 26.47 -4.59 -2.44
N PRO A 166 25.46 -5.13 -1.74
CA PRO A 166 24.80 -4.41 -0.64
C PRO A 166 25.78 -4.07 0.48
N LYS A 167 25.90 -2.78 0.78
CA LYS A 167 26.75 -2.23 1.86
C LYS A 167 25.92 -1.63 3.01
N GLY A 168 24.68 -1.21 2.72
CA GLY A 168 23.83 -0.52 3.69
C GLY A 168 22.49 -1.21 3.91
N ARG A 169 21.85 -0.86 5.03
CA ARG A 169 20.51 -1.38 5.41
C ARG A 169 19.49 -1.24 4.29
N LEU A 170 19.45 -0.09 3.60
CA LEU A 170 18.48 0.14 2.53
C LEU A 170 18.64 -0.85 1.36
N GLN A 171 19.86 -1.14 0.95
CA GLN A 171 20.13 -2.10 -0.12
C GLN A 171 19.72 -3.51 0.30
N TRP A 172 20.00 -3.90 1.54
CA TRP A 172 19.56 -5.19 2.08
C TRP A 172 18.03 -5.30 2.16
N VAL A 173 17.33 -4.27 2.64
CA VAL A 173 15.87 -4.25 2.68
C VAL A 173 15.28 -4.38 1.27
N TRP A 174 15.87 -3.71 0.27
CA TRP A 174 15.46 -3.86 -1.13
C TRP A 174 15.73 -5.26 -1.68
N VAL A 175 16.89 -5.86 -1.38
CA VAL A 175 17.22 -7.24 -1.81
C VAL A 175 16.22 -8.23 -1.19
N VAL A 176 15.92 -8.11 0.10
CA VAL A 176 14.94 -8.99 0.76
C VAL A 176 13.54 -8.80 0.16
N HIS A 177 13.14 -7.56 -0.15
CA HIS A 177 11.89 -7.31 -0.86
C HIS A 177 11.85 -8.00 -2.23
N GLY A 178 12.92 -7.87 -3.03
CA GLY A 178 13.04 -8.53 -4.34
C GLY A 178 13.02 -10.06 -4.26
N LEU A 179 13.68 -10.64 -3.25
CA LEU A 179 13.63 -12.08 -2.99
C LEU A 179 12.22 -12.53 -2.61
N ALA A 180 11.54 -11.78 -1.74
CA ALA A 180 10.15 -12.06 -1.36
C ALA A 180 9.21 -11.99 -2.58
N ALA A 181 9.38 -10.99 -3.46
CA ALA A 181 8.62 -10.89 -4.71
C ALA A 181 8.92 -12.08 -5.64
N GLY A 182 10.18 -12.52 -5.74
CA GLY A 182 10.56 -13.71 -6.51
C GLY A 182 9.91 -15.00 -5.99
N ILE A 183 9.90 -15.19 -4.66
CA ILE A 183 9.19 -16.32 -4.01
C ILE A 183 7.70 -16.25 -4.33
N PHE A 184 7.10 -15.06 -4.26
CA PHE A 184 5.69 -14.87 -4.60
C PHE A 184 5.39 -15.23 -6.07
N VAL A 185 6.23 -14.84 -7.02
CA VAL A 185 6.07 -15.23 -8.43
C VAL A 185 6.16 -16.75 -8.62
N ILE A 186 7.12 -17.42 -7.97
CA ILE A 186 7.25 -18.89 -8.02
C ILE A 186 6.00 -19.56 -7.45
N SER A 187 5.50 -19.06 -6.32
CA SER A 187 4.24 -19.49 -5.70
C SER A 187 3.05 -19.45 -6.67
N LEU A 188 2.92 -18.38 -7.46
CA LEU A 188 1.84 -18.25 -8.45
C LEU A 188 1.93 -19.28 -9.57
N ILE A 189 3.14 -19.64 -10.00
CA ILE A 189 3.37 -20.69 -11.00
C ILE A 189 2.93 -22.05 -10.44
N LEU A 190 3.34 -22.38 -9.21
CA LEU A 190 2.98 -23.66 -8.57
C LEU A 190 1.46 -23.79 -8.39
N LEU A 191 0.78 -22.68 -8.09
CA LEU A 191 -0.67 -22.60 -7.95
C LEU A 191 -1.43 -22.49 -9.28
N HIS A 192 -0.74 -22.35 -10.41
CA HIS A 192 -1.35 -22.13 -11.73
C HIS A 192 -2.22 -20.86 -11.79
N TYR A 193 -1.88 -19.81 -11.04
CA TYR A 193 -2.62 -18.54 -11.01
C TYR A 193 -2.18 -17.62 -12.16
N TRP A 194 -2.52 -18.00 -13.40
CA TRP A 194 -1.96 -17.37 -14.61
C TRP A 194 -2.28 -15.88 -14.78
N LEU A 195 -3.52 -15.45 -14.46
CA LEU A 195 -3.89 -14.04 -14.53
C LEU A 195 -3.09 -13.24 -13.49
N THR A 196 -3.03 -13.73 -12.25
CA THR A 196 -2.22 -13.12 -11.20
C THR A 196 -0.74 -13.07 -11.59
N LEU A 197 -0.20 -14.15 -12.16
CA LEU A 197 1.19 -14.21 -12.60
C LEU A 197 1.50 -13.12 -13.63
N GLY A 198 0.61 -12.93 -14.62
CA GLY A 198 0.76 -11.89 -15.62
C GLY A 198 0.85 -10.49 -15.00
N VAL A 199 -0.05 -10.18 -14.06
CA VAL A 199 -0.04 -8.89 -13.35
C VAL A 199 1.18 -8.75 -12.43
N ALA A 200 1.58 -9.80 -11.72
CA ALA A 200 2.73 -9.81 -10.82
C ALA A 200 4.06 -9.62 -11.58
N VAL A 201 4.17 -10.15 -12.80
CA VAL A 201 5.34 -9.89 -13.68
C VAL A 201 5.39 -8.42 -14.09
N LEU A 202 4.26 -7.82 -14.47
CA LEU A 202 4.19 -6.39 -14.77
C LEU A 202 4.55 -5.55 -13.54
N GLU A 203 4.04 -5.91 -12.38
CA GLU A 203 4.37 -5.28 -11.10
C GLU A 203 5.87 -5.34 -10.80
N GLY A 204 6.51 -6.49 -11.02
CA GLY A 204 7.97 -6.64 -10.89
C GLY A 204 8.76 -5.75 -11.86
N LEU A 205 8.31 -5.64 -13.11
CA LEU A 205 8.93 -4.75 -14.11
C LEU A 205 8.80 -3.28 -13.71
N VAL A 206 7.64 -2.87 -13.19
CA VAL A 206 7.42 -1.52 -12.65
C VAL A 206 8.26 -1.30 -11.39
N GLY A 207 8.45 -2.30 -10.53
CA GLY A 207 9.37 -2.24 -9.39
C GLY A 207 10.83 -2.00 -9.81
N LEU A 208 11.28 -2.61 -10.92
CA LEU A 208 12.60 -2.32 -11.51
C LEU A 208 12.69 -0.91 -12.09
N LEU A 209 11.59 -0.40 -12.68
CA LEU A 209 11.50 0.99 -13.13
C LEU A 209 11.59 1.95 -11.92
N VAL A 210 10.88 1.67 -10.83
CA VAL A 210 10.96 2.42 -9.57
C VAL A 210 12.39 2.44 -9.04
N TYR A 211 13.08 1.29 -9.03
CA TYR A 211 14.49 1.25 -8.63
C TYR A 211 15.37 2.19 -9.47
N ARG A 212 15.13 2.27 -10.79
CA ARG A 212 15.87 3.19 -11.68
C ARG A 212 15.51 4.66 -11.40
N THR A 213 14.22 5.00 -11.33
CA THR A 213 13.77 6.38 -11.14
C THR A 213 14.16 6.92 -9.77
N VAL A 214 14.08 6.11 -8.71
CA VAL A 214 14.52 6.44 -7.36
C VAL A 214 16.02 6.68 -7.28
N ASN A 215 16.83 5.93 -8.01
CA ASN A 215 18.28 6.17 -8.02
C ASN A 215 18.64 7.41 -8.86
N SER A 216 17.85 7.74 -9.88
CA SER A 216 18.06 8.92 -10.73
C SER A 216 17.60 10.22 -10.06
N ASN A 217 16.43 10.22 -9.42
CA ASN A 217 15.88 11.35 -8.69
C ASN A 217 15.21 10.87 -7.39
N PRO A 218 15.99 10.71 -6.31
CA PRO A 218 15.52 10.14 -5.05
C PRO A 218 14.37 10.88 -4.38
N GLU A 219 14.27 12.20 -4.56
CA GLU A 219 13.24 13.03 -3.94
C GLU A 219 11.97 13.10 -4.80
N LYS A 220 12.07 12.87 -6.12
CA LYS A 220 10.95 12.94 -7.06
C LYS A 220 11.05 11.85 -8.15
N PRO A 221 10.86 10.57 -7.81
CA PRO A 221 10.91 9.46 -8.77
C PRO A 221 9.72 9.42 -9.76
N GLY A 222 8.76 10.32 -9.60
CA GLY A 222 7.62 10.54 -10.49
C GLY A 222 6.56 9.44 -10.40
N ALA A 223 5.77 9.33 -11.47
CA ALA A 223 4.62 8.42 -11.55
C ALA A 223 4.95 6.93 -11.41
N SER A 224 6.22 6.54 -11.51
CA SER A 224 6.66 5.14 -11.34
C SER A 224 6.20 4.54 -10.02
N ILE A 225 6.21 5.32 -8.92
CA ILE A 225 5.74 4.85 -7.61
C ILE A 225 4.23 4.61 -7.61
N ALA A 226 3.44 5.53 -8.19
CA ALA A 226 1.99 5.39 -8.29
C ALA A 226 1.59 4.19 -9.18
N LEU A 227 2.33 3.96 -10.27
CA LEU A 227 2.15 2.79 -11.12
C LEU A 227 2.43 1.49 -10.35
N HIS A 228 3.49 1.47 -9.53
CA HIS A 228 3.79 0.30 -8.70
C HIS A 228 2.66 0.00 -7.72
N GLN A 229 2.14 1.03 -7.03
CA GLN A 229 0.98 0.87 -6.16
C GLN A 229 -0.26 0.39 -6.91
N LEU A 230 -0.50 0.89 -8.13
CA LEU A 230 -1.61 0.43 -8.97
C LEU A 230 -1.48 -1.05 -9.34
N PHE A 231 -0.33 -1.49 -9.85
CA PHE A 231 -0.12 -2.87 -10.26
C PHE A 231 -0.08 -3.84 -9.07
N SER A 232 0.38 -3.39 -7.90
CA SER A 232 0.23 -4.14 -6.63
C SER A 232 -1.25 -4.38 -6.27
N ILE A 233 -2.10 -3.35 -6.33
CA ILE A 233 -3.55 -3.50 -6.10
C ILE A 233 -4.18 -4.42 -7.14
N LEU A 234 -3.81 -4.28 -8.42
CA LEU A 234 -4.29 -5.17 -9.48
C LEU A 234 -3.86 -6.61 -9.23
N THR A 235 -2.67 -6.83 -8.66
CA THR A 235 -2.20 -8.17 -8.26
C THR A 235 -3.10 -8.75 -7.17
N VAL A 236 -3.47 -7.95 -6.16
CA VAL A 236 -4.42 -8.35 -5.10
C VAL A 236 -5.77 -8.74 -5.71
N VAL A 237 -6.32 -7.92 -6.60
CA VAL A 237 -7.60 -8.20 -7.28
C VAL A 237 -7.49 -9.47 -8.12
N ALA A 238 -6.39 -9.64 -8.86
CA ALA A 238 -6.15 -10.81 -9.68
C ALA A 238 -6.09 -12.10 -8.85
N ILE A 239 -5.51 -12.08 -7.64
CA ILE A 239 -5.51 -13.24 -6.73
C ILE A 239 -6.95 -13.61 -6.36
N LEU A 240 -7.77 -12.62 -6.01
CA LEU A 240 -9.16 -12.87 -5.60
C LEU A 240 -9.98 -13.50 -6.73
N LEU A 241 -9.78 -13.03 -7.97
CA LEU A 241 -10.39 -13.61 -9.16
C LEU A 241 -9.87 -15.02 -9.45
N ASN A 242 -8.55 -15.23 -9.38
CA ASN A 242 -7.93 -16.54 -9.62
C ASN A 242 -8.36 -17.60 -8.61
N SER A 243 -8.57 -17.20 -7.37
CA SER A 243 -8.99 -18.09 -6.28
C SER A 243 -10.50 -18.38 -6.27
N GLY A 244 -11.27 -17.76 -7.18
CA GLY A 244 -12.72 -17.93 -7.27
C GLY A 244 -13.47 -17.33 -6.08
N ILE A 245 -12.84 -16.41 -5.36
CA ILE A 245 -13.41 -15.75 -4.18
C ILE A 245 -14.36 -14.62 -4.59
N ILE A 246 -14.04 -13.93 -5.68
CA ILE A 246 -14.88 -12.91 -6.32
C ILE A 246 -14.95 -13.14 -7.84
#